data_AF-A0A353ZSS5-F1
#
_entry.id   AF-A0A353ZSS5-F1
#
_cell.length_a   1.000
_cell.length_b   1.000
_cell.length_c   1.000
_cell.angle_alpha   90.00
_cell.angle_beta   90.00
_cell.angle_gamma   90.00
#
_symmetry.space_group_name_H-M   'P 1'
#
loop_
_entity.id
_entity.type
_entity.pdbx_description
1 polymer ?
#
loop_
_entity_poly.entity_id
_entity_poly.type
_entity_poly.pdbx_seq_one_letter_code
_entity_poly.pdbx_strand_id
1 'polypeptide(L)'
;EHPTADVTIGMNKIWESVDAVVKSGGWDETVFLLTWDDWGGWDDHVATPNVEHTPEGVQLAYGPRVPLIVFGGPVKPGIDSRWSNHAGIPKTVMQLLGLPKLGVDRVDNDPGLADLIDPALHNPAPPAYGSQITLPAPPQPARKPNPLPAPPAASSTPVAPVVLRGGGTLPPPNDVPLTTTKP
;
A
#
# COMPACT_ATOMS: atom_id res chain seq x y z
N GLU A 1 -9.02 9.19 -6.47
CA GLU A 1 -10.31 9.89 -6.57
C GLU A 1 -11.04 9.69 -5.26
N HIS A 2 -11.59 10.76 -4.66
CA HIS A 2 -12.30 10.65 -3.39
C HIS A 2 -13.82 10.66 -3.64
N PRO A 3 -14.60 9.92 -2.83
CA PRO A 3 -16.05 10.03 -2.85
C PRO A 3 -16.51 11.50 -2.69
N THR A 4 -17.53 11.95 -3.42
CA THR A 4 -18.46 11.19 -4.27
C THR A 4 -18.09 11.17 -5.76
N ALA A 5 -16.84 11.47 -6.11
CA ALA A 5 -16.46 11.58 -7.52
C ALA A 5 -16.45 10.20 -8.23
N ASP A 6 -16.62 10.25 -9.55
CA ASP A 6 -16.69 9.06 -10.39
C ASP A 6 -15.31 8.38 -10.48
N VAL A 7 -15.26 7.13 -9.98
CA VAL A 7 -14.05 6.29 -9.97
C VAL A 7 -13.45 6.09 -11.37
N THR A 8 -14.25 6.19 -12.43
CA THR A 8 -13.78 6.04 -13.81
C THR A 8 -12.84 7.17 -14.23
N ILE A 9 -12.97 8.36 -13.65
CA ILE A 9 -12.08 9.50 -13.93
C ILE A 9 -10.67 9.17 -13.44
N GLY A 10 -10.55 8.73 -12.18
CA GLY A 10 -9.27 8.31 -11.61
C GLY A 10 -8.68 7.10 -12.35
N MET A 11 -9.49 6.09 -12.65
CA MET A 11 -9.08 4.93 -13.42
C MET A 11 -8.51 5.31 -14.80
N ASN A 12 -9.21 6.16 -15.56
CA ASN A 12 -8.76 6.62 -16.86
C ASN A 12 -7.47 7.41 -16.75
N LYS A 13 -7.33 8.24 -15.72
CA LYS A 13 -6.10 9.02 -15.53
C LYS A 13 -4.89 8.14 -15.29
N ILE A 14 -5.03 7.10 -14.46
CA ILE A 14 -3.96 6.13 -14.21
C ILE A 14 -3.64 5.36 -15.49
N TRP A 15 -4.65 4.94 -16.26
CA TRP A 15 -4.43 4.22 -17.52
C TRP A 15 -3.68 5.07 -18.54
N GLU A 16 -4.07 6.34 -18.73
CA GLU A 16 -3.34 7.29 -19.58
C GLU A 16 -1.87 7.43 -19.17
N SER A 17 -1.59 7.52 -17.86
CA SER A 17 -0.22 7.62 -17.35
C SER A 17 0.60 6.36 -17.62
N VAL A 18 0.04 5.18 -17.41
CA VAL A 18 0.72 3.90 -17.72
C VAL A 18 0.96 3.77 -19.23
N ASP A 19 -0.05 4.08 -20.05
CA ASP A 19 0.03 4.02 -21.51
C ASP A 19 1.10 4.98 -22.07
N ALA A 20 1.26 6.16 -21.47
CA ALA A 20 2.33 7.08 -21.85
C ALA A 20 3.73 6.49 -21.62
N VAL A 21 3.95 5.80 -20.50
CA VAL A 21 5.23 5.13 -20.20
C VAL A 21 5.47 3.95 -21.14
N VAL A 22 4.43 3.18 -21.45
CA VAL A 22 4.52 2.08 -22.43
C VAL A 22 4.92 2.63 -23.81
N LYS A 23 4.24 3.70 -24.27
CA LYS A 23 4.53 4.34 -25.57
C LYS A 23 5.91 4.98 -25.64
N SER A 24 6.49 5.40 -24.51
CA SER A 24 7.87 5.89 -24.46
C SER A 24 8.92 4.77 -24.44
N GLY A 25 8.51 3.50 -24.51
CA GLY A 25 9.41 2.34 -24.44
C GLY A 25 9.88 1.99 -23.03
N GLY A 26 9.29 2.58 -21.98
CA GLY A 26 9.76 2.41 -20.60
C GLY A 26 9.19 1.20 -19.87
N TRP A 27 8.37 0.36 -20.52
CA TRP A 27 7.64 -0.72 -19.86
C TRP A 27 8.54 -1.74 -19.15
N ASP A 28 9.60 -2.19 -19.82
CA ASP A 28 10.53 -3.19 -19.28
C ASP A 28 11.47 -2.62 -18.19
N GLU A 29 11.51 -1.31 -18.03
CA GLU A 29 12.36 -0.61 -17.06
C GLU A 29 11.56 0.07 -15.94
N THR A 30 10.23 -0.08 -15.94
CA THR A 30 9.34 0.58 -14.99
C THR A 30 8.59 -0.42 -14.11
N VAL A 31 8.55 -0.13 -12.82
CA VAL A 31 7.67 -0.78 -11.84
C VAL A 31 6.67 0.25 -11.34
N PHE A 32 5.39 -0.07 -11.46
CA PHE A 32 4.29 0.72 -10.94
C PHE A 32 3.83 0.16 -9.59
N LEU A 33 3.63 1.05 -8.62
CA LEU A 33 2.96 0.74 -7.35
C LEU A 33 1.70 1.60 -7.26
N LEU A 34 0.53 0.97 -7.42
CA LEU A 34 -0.78 1.63 -7.35
C LEU A 34 -1.48 1.25 -6.05
N THR A 35 -1.86 2.25 -5.27
CA THR A 35 -2.52 2.08 -3.97
C THR A 35 -3.49 3.24 -3.71
N TRP A 36 -4.20 3.16 -2.59
CA TRP A 36 -5.08 4.22 -2.06
C TRP A 36 -4.48 4.78 -0.77
N ASP A 37 -4.80 6.03 -0.45
CA ASP A 37 -4.37 6.69 0.78
C ASP A 37 -5.22 6.27 1.98
N ASP A 38 -6.53 6.09 1.77
CA ASP A 38 -7.48 5.60 2.76
C ASP A 38 -8.48 4.58 2.18
N TRP A 39 -9.33 4.02 3.06
CA TRP A 39 -10.34 3.02 2.69
C TRP A 39 -11.71 3.63 2.37
N GLY A 40 -11.86 4.96 2.40
CA GLY A 40 -13.07 5.69 2.04
C GLY A 40 -14.28 5.49 2.97
N GLY A 41 -14.09 4.92 4.16
CA GLY A 41 -15.19 4.60 5.09
C GLY A 41 -15.95 3.30 4.76
N TRP A 42 -15.50 2.55 3.75
CA TRP A 42 -16.12 1.30 3.34
C TRP A 42 -15.79 0.13 4.29
N ASP A 43 -16.68 -0.87 4.33
CA ASP A 43 -16.47 -2.06 5.15
C ASP A 43 -15.39 -2.97 4.55
N ASP A 44 -14.53 -3.51 5.41
CA ASP A 44 -13.59 -4.59 5.07
C ASP A 44 -13.68 -5.67 6.15
N HIS A 45 -13.86 -6.92 5.71
CA HIS A 45 -14.08 -8.05 6.61
C HIS A 45 -12.86 -8.45 7.46
N VAL A 46 -11.68 -7.89 7.20
CA VAL A 46 -10.47 -8.22 7.94
C VAL A 46 -10.29 -7.26 9.10
N ALA A 47 -10.39 -7.80 10.32
CA ALA A 47 -9.97 -7.10 11.52
C ALA A 47 -8.45 -6.81 11.45
N THR A 48 -8.10 -5.54 11.46
CA THR A 48 -6.71 -5.08 11.32
C THR A 48 -5.95 -5.23 12.62
N PRO A 49 -4.77 -5.86 12.63
CA PRO A 49 -4.00 -6.04 13.85
C PRO A 49 -3.55 -4.70 14.41
N ASN A 50 -3.81 -4.48 15.71
CA ASN A 50 -3.28 -3.35 16.45
C ASN A 50 -1.80 -3.59 16.76
N VAL A 51 -0.93 -2.98 15.98
CA VAL A 51 0.53 -3.03 16.18
C VAL A 51 1.05 -1.79 16.90
N GLU A 52 0.32 -0.69 16.84
CA GLU A 52 0.74 0.58 17.44
C GLU A 52 -0.45 1.40 17.93
N HIS A 53 -0.33 2.02 19.11
CA HIS A 53 -1.38 2.83 19.73
C HIS A 53 -0.88 4.18 20.29
N THR A 54 -1.76 5.18 20.31
CA THR A 54 -1.52 6.46 20.99
C THR A 54 -1.46 6.27 22.51
N PRO A 55 -0.90 7.22 23.29
CA PRO A 55 -0.90 7.15 24.75
C PRO A 55 -2.29 6.94 25.39
N GLU A 56 -3.35 7.35 24.71
CA GLU A 56 -4.74 7.20 25.11
C GLU A 56 -5.35 5.82 24.71
N GLY A 57 -4.55 4.95 24.10
CA GLY A 57 -4.94 3.60 23.70
C GLY A 57 -5.65 3.51 22.34
N VAL A 58 -5.65 4.59 21.54
CA VAL A 58 -6.24 4.60 20.20
C VAL A 58 -5.29 3.90 19.23
N GLN A 59 -5.78 2.94 18.45
CA GLN A 59 -4.99 2.27 17.42
C GLN A 59 -4.56 3.27 16.34
N LEU A 60 -3.24 3.39 16.14
CA LEU A 60 -2.66 4.19 15.06
C LEU A 60 -2.26 3.29 13.87
N ALA A 61 -1.77 2.08 14.14
CA ALA A 61 -1.47 1.12 13.08
C ALA A 61 -1.95 -0.30 13.45
N TYR A 62 -2.50 -1.05 12.51
CA TYR A 62 -2.85 -0.65 11.14
C TYR A 62 -4.28 -0.10 11.03
N GLY A 63 -4.54 0.72 10.01
CA GLY A 63 -5.90 1.03 9.59
C GLY A 63 -6.50 -0.07 8.70
N PRO A 64 -7.78 0.07 8.29
CA PRO A 64 -8.44 -0.80 7.31
C PRO A 64 -7.62 -1.02 6.04
N ARG A 65 -7.79 -2.19 5.43
CA ARG A 65 -7.02 -2.57 4.23
C ARG A 65 -7.38 -1.70 3.04
N VAL A 66 -6.36 -1.34 2.28
CA VAL A 66 -6.48 -0.79 0.93
C VAL A 66 -5.80 -1.73 -0.06
N PRO A 67 -6.21 -1.78 -1.34
CA PRO A 67 -5.52 -2.58 -2.32
C PRO A 67 -4.13 -2.00 -2.63
N LEU A 68 -3.17 -2.88 -2.90
CA LEU A 68 -1.87 -2.52 -3.47
C LEU A 68 -1.64 -3.39 -4.71
N ILE A 69 -1.39 -2.75 -5.84
CA ILE A 69 -1.12 -3.41 -7.11
C ILE A 69 0.31 -3.05 -7.52
N VAL A 70 1.17 -4.05 -7.62
CA VAL A 70 2.52 -3.92 -8.17
C VAL A 70 2.52 -4.54 -9.56
N PHE A 71 2.92 -3.80 -10.58
CA PHE A 71 2.91 -4.27 -11.97
C PHE A 71 3.99 -3.59 -12.82
N GLY A 72 4.39 -4.23 -13.91
CA GLY A 72 5.47 -3.81 -14.79
C GLY A 72 6.05 -4.98 -15.59
N GLY A 73 6.92 -4.70 -16.56
CA GLY A 73 7.67 -5.73 -17.28
C GLY A 73 8.37 -6.73 -16.35
N PRO A 74 9.15 -6.26 -15.35
CA PRO A 74 9.92 -7.15 -14.48
C PRO A 74 9.19 -7.61 -13.22
N VAL A 75 7.85 -7.54 -13.14
CA VAL A 75 7.12 -7.86 -11.90
C VAL A 75 6.57 -9.29 -11.91
N LYS A 76 6.92 -10.11 -10.90
CA LYS A 76 6.41 -11.49 -10.79
C LYS A 76 4.88 -11.50 -10.65
N PRO A 77 4.14 -12.25 -11.47
CA PRO A 77 2.69 -12.36 -11.33
C PRO A 77 2.31 -13.20 -10.11
N GLY A 78 1.32 -12.76 -9.34
CA GLY A 78 0.83 -13.52 -8.20
C GLY A 78 -0.05 -12.70 -7.26
N ILE A 79 -0.56 -13.37 -6.22
CA ILE A 79 -1.19 -12.71 -5.08
C ILE A 79 -0.20 -12.80 -3.93
N ASP A 80 0.37 -11.66 -3.56
CA ASP A 80 1.14 -11.58 -2.33
C ASP A 80 0.19 -11.45 -1.14
N SER A 81 0.30 -12.39 -0.20
CA SER A 81 -0.56 -12.45 0.99
C SER A 81 0.16 -11.98 2.25
N ARG A 82 1.38 -11.41 2.16
CA ARG A 82 2.10 -10.88 3.32
C ARG A 82 1.37 -9.68 3.90
N TRP A 83 1.55 -9.44 5.20
CA TRP A 83 1.16 -8.15 5.79
C TRP A 83 2.06 -7.05 5.21
N SER A 84 1.44 -6.09 4.53
CA SER A 84 2.11 -4.91 3.97
C SER A 84 1.40 -3.64 4.41
N ASN A 85 2.14 -2.54 4.41
CA ASN A 85 1.65 -1.22 4.78
C ASN A 85 2.37 -0.15 3.91
N HIS A 86 1.92 1.10 3.99
CA HIS A 86 2.47 2.18 3.15
C HIS A 86 3.97 2.45 3.34
N ALA A 87 4.57 2.10 4.48
CA ALA A 87 6.03 2.24 4.68
C ALA A 87 6.84 1.31 3.75
N GLY A 88 6.23 0.22 3.28
CA GLY A 88 6.84 -0.67 2.29
C GLY A 88 7.02 -0.03 0.91
N ILE A 89 6.26 1.03 0.58
CA ILE A 89 6.37 1.74 -0.70
C ILE A 89 7.71 2.49 -0.82
N PRO A 90 8.04 3.46 0.06
CA PRO A 90 9.33 4.13 -0.01
C PRO A 90 10.48 3.14 0.21
N LYS A 91 10.31 2.12 1.07
CA LYS A 91 11.31 1.07 1.23
C LYS A 91 11.61 0.34 -0.09
N THR A 92 10.58 -0.02 -0.85
CA THR A 92 10.72 -0.68 -2.16
C THR A 92 11.46 0.23 -3.14
N VAL A 93 11.09 1.51 -3.22
CA VAL A 93 11.78 2.50 -4.07
C VAL A 93 13.27 2.60 -3.70
N MET A 94 13.59 2.66 -2.41
CA MET A 94 14.97 2.72 -1.93
C MET A 94 15.76 1.46 -2.31
N GLN A 95 15.15 0.27 -2.19
CA GLN A 95 15.78 -1.00 -2.58
C GLN A 95 16.06 -1.05 -4.08
N LEU A 96 15.09 -0.67 -4.92
CA LEU A 96 15.24 -0.71 -6.38
C LEU A 96 16.26 0.30 -6.90
N LEU A 97 16.33 1.48 -6.28
CA LEU A 97 17.23 2.57 -6.68
C LEU A 97 18.58 2.57 -5.95
N GLY A 98 18.81 1.63 -5.02
CA GLY A 98 20.04 1.57 -4.22
C GLY A 98 20.24 2.78 -3.31
N LEU A 99 19.17 3.39 -2.80
CA LEU A 99 19.23 4.57 -1.95
C LEU A 99 19.67 4.22 -0.51
N PRO A 100 20.37 5.13 0.19
CA PRO A 100 20.70 4.94 1.59
C PRO A 100 19.44 4.96 2.46
N LYS A 101 19.59 4.53 3.73
CA LYS A 101 18.53 4.59 4.75
C LYS A 101 17.92 6.00 4.86
N LEU A 102 16.62 6.06 5.09
CA LEU A 102 15.86 7.30 5.25
C LEU A 102 16.07 7.92 6.64
N GLY A 103 16.46 7.10 7.63
CA GLY A 103 16.54 7.50 9.03
C GLY A 103 15.19 7.45 9.75
N VAL A 104 14.23 6.73 9.17
CA VAL A 104 12.89 6.53 9.74
C VAL A 104 12.73 5.04 9.99
N ASP A 105 12.77 4.62 11.25
CA ASP A 105 12.83 3.21 11.65
C ASP A 105 11.75 2.34 11.00
N ARG A 106 10.52 2.86 10.90
CA ARG A 106 9.40 2.15 10.26
C ARG A 106 9.65 1.86 8.78
N VAL A 107 10.28 2.78 8.05
CA VAL A 107 10.61 2.59 6.63
C VAL A 107 11.87 1.74 6.50
N ASP A 108 12.91 2.06 7.27
CA ASP A 108 14.22 1.41 7.13
C ASP A 108 14.19 -0.08 7.47
N ASN A 109 13.31 -0.49 8.39
CA ASN A 109 13.15 -1.88 8.82
C ASN A 109 11.97 -2.62 8.14
N ASP A 110 11.21 -1.96 7.27
CA ASP A 110 10.18 -2.66 6.47
C ASP A 110 10.85 -3.64 5.48
N PRO A 111 10.26 -4.82 5.20
CA PRO A 111 10.80 -5.73 4.20
C PRO A 111 10.80 -5.15 2.77
N GLY A 112 9.90 -4.22 2.47
CA GLY A 112 9.64 -3.77 1.10
C GLY A 112 9.07 -4.89 0.24
N LEU A 113 9.08 -4.66 -1.07
CA LEU A 113 8.51 -5.54 -2.09
C LEU A 113 9.47 -5.76 -3.26
N ALA A 114 10.74 -5.36 -3.14
CA ALA A 114 11.72 -5.50 -4.22
C ALA A 114 11.97 -6.97 -4.60
N ASP A 115 11.68 -7.93 -3.71
CA ASP A 115 11.76 -9.37 -4.01
C ASP A 115 10.74 -9.83 -5.05
N LEU A 116 9.69 -9.04 -5.31
CA LEU A 116 8.71 -9.28 -6.36
C LEU A 116 9.21 -8.88 -7.75
N ILE A 117 10.35 -8.18 -7.84
CA ILE A 117 10.88 -7.66 -9.09
C ILE A 117 12.02 -8.58 -9.55
N ASP A 118 11.92 -9.07 -10.78
CA ASP A 118 12.91 -9.88 -11.47
C ASP A 118 13.29 -9.19 -12.78
N PRO A 119 14.49 -8.57 -12.88
CA PRO A 119 14.94 -7.90 -14.09
C PRO A 119 15.04 -8.80 -15.34
N ALA A 120 15.04 -10.12 -15.17
CA ALA A 120 15.02 -11.06 -16.29
C ALA A 120 13.60 -11.37 -16.80
N LEU A 121 12.56 -10.90 -16.10
CA LEU A 121 11.17 -11.09 -16.48
C LEU A 121 10.71 -9.97 -17.41
N HIS A 122 9.94 -10.35 -18.43
CA HIS A 122 9.37 -9.43 -19.43
C HIS A 122 7.90 -9.76 -19.64
N ASN A 123 7.04 -9.29 -18.72
CA ASN A 123 5.60 -9.39 -18.91
C ASN A 123 5.16 -8.55 -20.12
N PRO A 124 4.09 -8.97 -20.84
CA PRO A 124 3.53 -8.15 -21.90
C PRO A 124 3.00 -6.82 -21.36
N ALA A 125 3.16 -5.75 -22.14
CA ALA A 125 2.56 -4.47 -21.83
C ALA A 125 1.03 -4.57 -21.78
N PRO A 126 0.36 -3.76 -20.92
CA PRO A 126 -1.10 -3.75 -20.85
C PRO A 126 -1.71 -3.20 -22.15
N PRO A 127 -3.02 -3.45 -22.38
CA PRO A 127 -3.73 -2.84 -23.50
C PRO A 127 -3.61 -1.32 -23.51
N ALA A 128 -3.47 -0.74 -24.71
CA ALA A 128 -3.37 0.71 -24.87
C ALA A 128 -4.62 1.42 -24.33
N TYR A 129 -4.45 2.65 -23.86
CA TYR A 129 -5.57 3.46 -23.38
C TYR A 129 -6.73 3.52 -24.39
N GLY A 130 -7.96 3.35 -23.90
CA GLY A 130 -9.19 3.31 -24.72
C GLY A 130 -9.51 1.96 -25.35
N SER A 131 -8.69 0.94 -25.11
CA SER A 131 -9.01 -0.44 -25.53
C SER A 131 -10.27 -0.95 -24.83
N GLN A 132 -11.04 -1.82 -25.49
CA GLN A 132 -12.14 -2.52 -24.82
C GLN A 132 -11.57 -3.62 -23.90
N ILE A 133 -11.88 -3.53 -22.60
CA ILE A 133 -11.51 -4.54 -21.62
C ILE A 133 -12.70 -5.48 -21.39
N THR A 134 -12.49 -6.77 -21.66
CA THR A 134 -13.46 -7.82 -21.31
C THR A 134 -13.02 -8.47 -20.01
N LEU A 135 -13.83 -8.35 -18.95
CA LEU A 135 -13.56 -9.05 -17.70
C LEU A 135 -13.84 -10.55 -17.88
N PRO A 136 -12.96 -11.43 -17.35
CA PRO A 136 -13.23 -12.86 -17.38
C PRO A 136 -14.45 -13.20 -16.54
N ALA A 137 -15.14 -14.28 -16.89
CA ALA A 137 -16.22 -14.81 -16.07
C ALA A 137 -15.68 -15.18 -14.67
N PRO A 138 -16.46 -14.93 -13.59
CA PRO A 138 -16.06 -15.34 -12.25
C PRO A 138 -15.79 -16.85 -12.19
N PRO A 139 -14.78 -17.30 -11.42
CA PRO A 139 -14.46 -18.71 -11.31
C PRO A 139 -15.63 -19.51 -10.71
N GLN A 140 -15.85 -20.72 -11.22
CA GLN A 140 -16.83 -21.68 -10.70
C GLN A 140 -16.14 -23.02 -10.35
N PRO A 141 -16.23 -23.48 -9.08
CA PRO A 141 -16.89 -22.85 -7.94
C PRO A 141 -16.16 -21.58 -7.46
N ALA A 142 -16.85 -20.75 -6.66
CA ALA A 142 -16.24 -19.58 -6.04
C ALA A 142 -14.99 -19.98 -5.23
N ARG A 143 -13.88 -19.26 -5.44
CA ARG A 143 -12.64 -19.52 -4.72
C ARG A 143 -12.84 -19.13 -3.24
N LYS A 144 -12.53 -20.03 -2.32
CA LYS A 144 -12.50 -19.70 -0.88
C LYS A 144 -11.35 -18.74 -0.61
N PRO A 145 -11.55 -17.70 0.24
CA PRO A 145 -10.46 -16.85 0.68
C PRO A 145 -9.35 -17.68 1.32
N ASN A 146 -8.10 -17.34 1.03
CA ASN A 146 -6.98 -17.90 1.77
C ASN A 146 -7.04 -17.41 3.22
N PRO A 147 -6.61 -18.23 4.20
CA PRO A 147 -6.43 -17.77 5.57
C PRO A 147 -5.50 -16.55 5.62
N LEU A 148 -5.76 -15.64 6.54
CA LEU A 148 -4.88 -14.50 6.75
C LEU A 148 -3.51 -14.98 7.27
N PRO A 149 -2.41 -14.33 6.87
CA PRO A 149 -1.12 -14.51 7.54
C PRO A 149 -1.23 -14.18 9.04
N ALA A 150 -0.35 -14.78 9.84
CA ALA A 150 -0.25 -14.45 11.26
C ALA A 150 -0.02 -12.94 11.45
N PRO A 151 -0.65 -12.30 12.47
CA PRO A 151 -0.43 -10.88 12.76
C PRO A 151 1.07 -10.55 12.89
N PRO A 152 1.51 -9.38 12.40
CA PRO A 152 2.92 -9.01 12.42
C PRO A 152 3.44 -8.64 13.83
N ALA A 153 2.55 -8.46 14.80
CA ALA A 153 2.89 -8.28 16.21
C ALA A 153 1.92 -9.04 17.11
N ALA A 154 2.43 -9.58 18.22
CA ALA A 154 1.62 -10.25 19.25
C ALA A 154 0.88 -9.26 20.17
N SER A 155 1.40 -8.03 20.29
CA SER A 155 0.82 -6.96 21.11
C SER A 155 1.17 -5.61 20.50
N SER A 156 0.28 -4.63 20.65
CA SER A 156 0.52 -3.25 20.22
C SER A 156 1.55 -2.55 21.10
N THR A 157 2.38 -1.68 20.52
CA THR A 157 3.32 -0.81 21.26
C THR A 157 2.87 0.65 21.23
N PRO A 158 3.23 1.49 22.22
CA PRO A 158 2.99 2.92 22.14
C PRO A 158 3.72 3.54 20.93
N VAL A 159 3.09 4.51 20.28
CA VAL A 159 3.73 5.31 19.21
C VAL A 159 4.97 6.02 19.74
N ALA A 160 6.03 6.08 18.91
CA ALA A 160 7.20 6.88 19.24
C ALA A 160 6.84 8.39 19.24
N PRO A 161 7.55 9.23 20.03
CA PRO A 161 7.40 10.68 19.94
C PRO A 161 7.67 11.19 18.53
N VAL A 162 6.91 12.20 18.10
CA VAL A 162 7.20 12.89 16.84
C VAL A 162 8.52 13.65 17.01
N VAL A 163 9.54 13.27 16.24
CA VAL A 163 10.85 13.95 16.26
C VAL A 163 10.92 14.97 15.13
N LEU A 164 11.17 16.23 15.47
CA LEU A 164 11.36 17.32 14.54
C LEU A 164 12.78 17.29 13.96
N ARG A 165 12.97 17.93 12.80
CA ARG A 165 14.28 18.00 12.12
C ARG A 165 15.41 18.57 13.00
N GLY A 166 15.09 19.39 14.01
CA GLY A 166 16.05 19.94 14.97
C GLY A 166 16.38 19.03 16.17
N GLY A 167 15.88 17.78 16.20
CA GLY A 167 16.08 16.84 17.31
C GLY A 167 15.14 17.05 18.51
N GLY A 168 14.32 18.10 18.50
CA GLY A 168 13.25 18.29 19.47
C GLY A 168 12.08 17.34 19.21
N THR A 169 11.24 17.13 20.22
CA THR A 169 10.00 16.37 20.07
C THR A 169 8.79 17.30 19.97
N LEU A 170 7.78 16.91 19.20
CA LEU A 170 6.48 17.55 19.19
C LEU A 170 5.56 16.72 20.11
N PRO A 171 4.95 17.32 21.16
CA PRO A 171 3.98 16.62 21.97
C PRO A 171 2.74 16.26 21.12
N PRO A 172 1.95 15.25 21.55
CA PRO A 172 0.67 14.97 20.91
C PRO A 172 -0.20 16.23 20.82
N PRO A 173 -1.00 16.40 19.74
CA PRO A 173 -2.02 17.44 19.68
C PRO A 173 -2.93 17.39 20.92
N ASN A 174 -3.23 18.55 21.51
CA ASN A 174 -4.12 18.67 22.68
C ASN A 174 -5.48 19.27 22.32
N ASP A 175 -5.81 19.27 21.03
CA ASP A 175 -6.97 19.94 20.45
C ASP A 175 -8.30 19.27 20.81
N VAL A 176 -8.28 17.97 21.15
CA VAL A 176 -9.48 17.23 21.59
C VAL A 176 -9.15 16.28 22.76
N PRO A 177 -9.84 16.38 23.92
CA PRO A 177 -9.79 15.36 24.95
C PRO A 177 -10.41 14.04 24.45
N LEU A 178 -9.61 12.99 24.35
CA LEU A 178 -10.09 11.65 24.00
C LEU A 178 -10.79 11.02 25.23
N THR A 179 -12.11 10.89 25.18
CA THR A 179 -12.88 10.19 26.22
C THR A 179 -12.74 8.68 26.06
N THR A 180 -12.10 8.01 27.02
CA THR A 180 -11.87 6.55 27.02
C THR A 180 -13.11 5.74 27.42
N THR A 181 -14.20 6.40 27.80
CA THR A 181 -15.49 5.75 28.06
C THR A 181 -16.16 5.37 26.75
N LYS A 182 -16.13 4.07 26.44
CA LYS A 182 -16.92 3.45 25.36
C LYS A 182 -18.42 3.77 25.58
N PRO A 183 -19.19 4.18 24.56
CA PRO A 183 -20.65 4.17 24.65
C PRO A 183 -21.20 2.74 24.80
#